data_AF-A0A0A0BNI5-F1
#
_entry.id   AF-A0A0A0BNI5-F1
#
_cell.length_a   1.000
_cell.length_b   1.000
_cell.length_c   1.000
_cell.angle_alpha   90.00
_cell.angle_beta   90.00
_cell.angle_gamma   90.00
#
_symmetry.space_group_name_H-M   'P 1'
#
loop_
_entity.id
_entity.type
_entity.pdbx_description
1 polymer ?
#
loop_
_entity_poly.entity_id
_entity_poly.type
_entity_poly.pdbx_seq_one_letter_code
_entity_poly.pdbx_strand_id
1 'polypeptide(L)' 'MSTQIAIRLPDQMVAFLDRAVADGRAPSRAAVVASAVEREMRRLLAEHDAQILGRHGAADDLDDVVRWTAAQVDLED' A
#
# COMPACT_ATOMS: atom_id res chain seq x y z
N MET A 1 -20.02 3.41 -1.75
CA MET A 1 -20.36 4.65 -2.47
C MET A 1 -19.19 5.02 -3.35
N SER A 2 -19.42 5.39 -4.61
CA SER A 2 -18.39 5.94 -5.50
C SER A 2 -18.81 7.32 -5.97
N THR A 3 -17.82 8.18 -6.24
CA THR A 3 -18.03 9.52 -6.80
C THR A 3 -17.45 9.55 -8.21
N GLN A 4 -18.19 10.10 -9.17
CA GLN A 4 -17.74 10.25 -10.54
C GLN A 4 -17.07 11.62 -10.74
N ILE A 5 -15.91 11.61 -11.40
CA ILE A 5 -15.14 12.82 -11.74
C ILE A 5 -14.72 12.78 -13.21
N ALA A 6 -14.53 13.96 -13.82
CA ALA A 6 -13.94 14.09 -15.15
C ALA A 6 -12.44 14.41 -15.01
N ILE A 7 -11.59 13.65 -15.69
CA ILE A 7 -10.13 13.79 -15.63
C ILE A 7 -9.60 13.90 -17.07
N ARG A 8 -8.65 14.82 -17.29
CA ARG A 8 -7.89 14.88 -18.54
C ARG A 8 -6.68 13.95 -18.44
N LEU A 9 -6.59 13.00 -19.36
CA LEU A 9 -5.47 12.07 -19.47
C LEU A 9 -4.83 12.17 -20.85
N PRO A 10 -3.53 11.88 -20.99
CA PRO A 10 -2.88 11.71 -22.29
C PRO A 10 -3.58 10.63 -23.12
N ASP A 11 -3.70 10.85 -24.43
CA ASP A 11 -4.41 9.94 -25.35
C ASP A 11 -3.88 8.50 -25.27
N GLN A 12 -2.55 8.34 -25.13
CA GLN A 12 -1.92 7.03 -24.96
C GLN A 12 -2.43 6.27 -23.73
N MET A 13 -2.73 6.97 -22.63
CA MET A 13 -3.25 6.34 -21.41
C MET A 13 -4.70 5.94 -21.62
N VAL A 14 -5.50 6.78 -22.28
CA VAL A 14 -6.89 6.42 -22.63
C VAL A 14 -6.91 5.19 -23.54
N ALA A 15 -6.07 5.16 -24.57
CA ALA A 15 -5.94 4.01 -25.46
C ALA A 15 -5.53 2.71 -24.73
N PHE A 16 -4.67 2.82 -23.72
CA PHE A 16 -4.32 1.69 -22.85
C PHE A 16 -5.53 1.20 -22.04
N LEU A 17 -6.28 2.12 -21.42
CA LEU A 17 -7.49 1.78 -20.65
C LEU A 17 -8.53 1.09 -21.54
N ASP A 18 -8.70 1.57 -22.77
CA ASP A 18 -9.64 1.05 -23.74
C ASP A 18 -9.30 -0.38 -24.12
N ARG A 19 -8.03 -0.62 -24.44
CA ARG A 19 -7.53 -1.95 -24.78
C ARG A 19 -7.69 -2.91 -23.61
N ALA A 20 -7.39 -2.49 -22.39
CA ALA A 20 -7.53 -3.33 -21.21
C ALA A 20 -8.98 -3.81 -20.99
N VAL A 21 -9.96 -2.96 -21.28
CA VAL A 21 -11.39 -3.34 -21.22
C VAL A 21 -11.79 -4.20 -22.42
N ALA A 22 -11.36 -3.84 -23.62
CA ALA A 22 -11.67 -4.58 -24.85
C ALA A 22 -11.12 -6.02 -24.82
N ASP A 23 -9.94 -6.20 -24.26
CA ASP A 23 -9.29 -7.50 -24.06
C ASP A 23 -9.91 -8.30 -22.89
N GLY A 24 -10.93 -7.76 -22.19
CA GLY A 24 -11.58 -8.39 -21.05
C GLY A 24 -10.73 -8.47 -19.78
N ARG A 25 -9.58 -7.76 -19.74
CA ARG A 25 -8.66 -7.78 -18.58
C ARG A 25 -9.21 -7.00 -17.39
N ALA A 26 -10.18 -6.12 -17.63
CA ALA A 26 -10.89 -5.39 -16.58
C ALA A 26 -12.34 -5.10 -17.00
N PRO A 27 -13.28 -5.03 -16.03
CA PRO A 27 -14.70 -4.83 -16.32
C PRO A 27 -15.05 -3.39 -16.76
N SER A 28 -14.17 -2.41 -16.49
CA SER A 28 -14.35 -1.01 -16.91
C SER A 28 -13.05 -0.22 -16.82
N ARG A 29 -12.99 0.94 -17.51
CA ARG A 29 -11.86 1.89 -17.41
C ARG A 29 -11.66 2.35 -15.96
N ALA A 30 -12.77 2.59 -15.24
CA ALA A 30 -12.74 3.03 -13.85
C ALA A 30 -12.11 1.96 -12.95
N ALA A 31 -12.35 0.66 -13.20
CA ALA A 31 -11.73 -0.42 -12.43
C ALA A 31 -10.20 -0.44 -12.61
N VAL A 32 -9.70 -0.22 -13.83
CA VAL A 32 -8.26 -0.12 -14.09
C VAL A 32 -7.64 1.09 -13.37
N VAL A 33 -8.30 2.25 -13.45
CA VAL A 33 -7.85 3.48 -12.77
C VAL A 33 -7.86 3.29 -11.25
N ALA A 34 -8.95 2.74 -10.68
CA ALA A 34 -9.06 2.49 -9.25
C ALA A 34 -7.93 1.58 -8.75
N SER A 35 -7.68 0.45 -9.43
CA SER A 35 -6.59 -0.45 -9.07
C SER A 35 -5.21 0.21 -9.13
N ALA A 36 -4.98 1.08 -10.12
CA ALA A 36 -3.73 1.84 -10.22
C ALA A 36 -3.58 2.85 -9.07
N VAL A 37 -4.65 3.57 -8.73
CA VAL A 37 -4.67 4.54 -7.63
C VAL A 37 -4.51 3.85 -6.28
N GLU A 38 -5.18 2.73 -6.04
CA GLU A 38 -5.04 1.96 -4.79
C GLU A 38 -3.62 1.44 -4.58
N ARG A 39 -2.95 1.02 -5.65
CA ARG A 39 -1.53 0.63 -5.59
C ARG A 39 -0.65 1.81 -5.19
N GLU A 40 -0.91 2.98 -5.76
CA GLU A 40 -0.15 4.20 -5.45
C GLU A 40 -0.41 4.68 -4.01
N MET A 41 -1.65 4.63 -3.54
CA MET A 41 -2.00 4.93 -2.15
C MET A 41 -1.23 4.03 -1.17
N ARG A 42 -1.21 2.71 -1.44
CA ARG A 42 -0.46 1.77 -0.61
C ARG A 42 1.04 2.05 -0.60
N ARG A 43 1.61 2.42 -1.75
CA ARG A 43 3.03 2.80 -1.86
C ARG A 43 3.34 4.02 -0.99
N LEU A 44 2.54 5.08 -1.10
CA LEU A 44 2.74 6.32 -0.36
C LEU A 44 2.59 6.13 1.16
N LEU A 45 1.63 5.31 1.59
CA LEU A 45 1.47 4.96 3.01
C LEU A 45 2.68 4.21 3.54
N ALA A 46 3.15 3.18 2.83
CA ALA A 46 4.33 2.42 3.24
C ALA A 46 5.60 3.30 3.31
N GLU A 47 5.76 4.23 2.35
CA GLU A 47 6.87 5.19 2.36
C GLU A 47 6.79 6.15 3.55
N HIS A 48 5.59 6.62 3.89
CA HIS A 48 5.37 7.45 5.05
C HIS A 48 5.68 6.71 6.35
N ASP A 49 5.22 5.45 6.48
CA ASP A 49 5.48 4.63 7.66
C ASP A 49 6.99 4.32 7.81
N ALA A 50 7.67 4.01 6.71
CA ALA A 50 9.12 3.85 6.70
C ALA A 50 9.85 5.12 7.14
N GLN A 51 9.37 6.31 6.75
CA GLN A 51 9.92 7.58 7.23
C GLN A 51 9.70 7.78 8.73
N ILE A 52 8.53 7.42 9.27
CA ILE A 52 8.27 7.48 10.71
C ILE A 52 9.24 6.57 11.46
N LEU A 53 9.36 5.32 11.03
CA LEU A 53 10.26 4.33 11.62
C LEU A 53 11.72 4.79 11.52
N GLY A 54 12.13 5.36 10.38
CA GLY A 54 13.47 5.91 10.21
C GLY A 54 13.78 7.10 11.13
N ARG A 55 12.80 7.94 11.46
CA ARG A 55 12.96 9.08 12.38
C ARG A 55 12.99 8.67 13.84
N HIS A 56 12.14 7.72 14.24
CA HIS A 56 12.00 7.32 15.65
C HIS A 56 12.90 6.14 16.03
N GLY A 57 13.44 5.41 15.04
CA GLY A 57 14.12 4.14 15.26
C GLY A 57 13.16 3.04 15.71
N ALA A 58 13.67 1.83 15.93
CA ALA A 58 12.99 0.89 16.81
C ALA A 58 13.16 1.47 18.22
N ALA A 59 12.14 2.17 18.72
CA ALA A 59 12.19 2.71 20.08
C ALA A 59 12.56 1.59 21.06
N ASP A 60 13.36 1.94 22.07
CA ASP A 60 13.81 1.07 23.19
C ASP A 60 12.64 0.56 24.06
N ASP A 61 11.39 0.88 23.68
CA ASP A 61 10.14 0.54 24.38
C ASP A 61 9.86 -0.96 24.46
N LEU A 62 10.62 -1.77 23.71
CA LEU A 62 10.52 -3.22 23.74
C LEU A 62 11.49 -3.87 24.72
N ASP A 63 12.42 -3.12 25.31
CA ASP A 63 13.42 -3.67 26.23
C ASP A 63 12.79 -4.33 27.45
N ASP A 64 11.74 -3.73 28.01
CA ASP A 64 11.05 -4.31 29.16
C ASP A 64 10.22 -5.54 28.79
N VAL A 65 9.73 -5.61 27.55
CA VAL A 65 9.07 -6.82 27.01
C VAL A 65 10.10 -7.92 26.79
N VAL A 66 11.24 -7.60 26.15
CA VAL A 66 12.36 -8.54 25.94
C VAL A 66 12.87 -9.07 27.29
N ARG A 67 13.07 -8.18 28.27
CA ARG A 67 13.50 -8.53 29.63
C ARG A 67 12.51 -9.45 30.32
N TRP A 68 11.21 -9.15 30.24
CA TRP A 68 10.16 -10.00 30.80
C TRP A 68 10.11 -11.37 30.12
N THR A 69 10.16 -11.43 28.78
CA THR A 69 10.12 -12.68 28.03
C THR A 69 11.36 -13.54 28.32
N ALA A 70 12.56 -12.96 28.35
CA ALA A 70 13.79 -13.68 28.69
C ALA A 70 13.75 -14.26 30.12
N ALA A 71 13.02 -13.62 31.04
CA ALA A 71 12.85 -14.09 32.41
C ALA A 71 11.73 -15.14 32.58
N GLN A 72 10.93 -15.42 31.55
CA GLN A 72 9.75 -16.31 31.62
C GLN A 72 9.81 -17.49 30.66
N VAL A 73 10.68 -17.46 29.64
CA VAL A 73 10.90 -18.60 28.76
C VAL A 73 11.98 -19.48 29.39
N ASP A 74 11.57 -20.68 29.84
CA ASP A 74 12.51 -21.76 30.13
C ASP A 74 12.89 -22.39 28.78
N LEU A 75 14.05 -22.03 28.26
CA LEU A 75 14.62 -22.69 27.08
C LEU A 75 15.29 -23.96 27.57
N GLU A 76 14.59 -25.09 27.47
CA GLU A 76 15.24 -26.41 27.58
C GLU A 76 16.28 -26.54 26.45
N ASP A 77 17.53 -26.85 26.82
CA ASP A 77 18.71 -27.01 25.93
C ASP A 77 18.50 -28.03 24.80
#